data_AF-A0A117RCF0-F1
#
_entry.id   AF-A0A117RCF0-F1
#
_cell.length_a   1.000
_cell.length_b   1.000
_cell.length_c   1.000
_cell.angle_alpha   90.00
_cell.angle_beta   90.00
_cell.angle_gamma   90.00
#
_symmetry.space_group_name_H-M   'P 1'
#
loop_
_entity.id
_entity.type
_entity.pdbx_description
1 polymer ?
#
loop_
_entity_poly.entity_id
_entity_poly.type
_entity_poly.pdbx_seq_one_letter_code
_entity_poly.pdbx_strand_id
1 'polypeptide(L)'
;MSTATETAAPAKKRGSGLFQGLQKVGRSLQLPIAVLPAAGLLLRFGQQDIHDKLHLPDKVTAVFATAGGAIFDNLPLLFCVGVAIGFAKKSDGSTALAALVGFLVYSNVLKAFPVTEAKIQKGADIAATYNNPGVLGGIVMGLLGAVIWQRYHRTKLVDWLGFFNGRRLVPIIMAFVGTLMGVFFGLVWEPIGHVISDFGKWMTGLGAVGAGLFGLINRALIPVGMHQFVNTVSWFQLGDFKNAAGDVVHGDLNRFFAGDPTAGQFMSGFFPIMMFGLPAAAIAIAHCARPERRKAVMGMMISLALTSFVTGVTEPIEFSFMFIAPVLYAIHAVLTALSMAITWALGVHAGFTFSAGVIDYALNWSLATKPWLIIPIGLVFGAVYYAVFRFAIIKFDLPTPGREPEEEVEDLTKA
;
A
#
# COMPACT_ATOMS: atom_id res chain seq x y z
N MET A 1 -38.33 -39.76 26.84
CA MET A 1 -36.97 -39.20 26.91
C MET A 1 -36.40 -39.25 25.50
N SER A 2 -36.24 -38.10 24.85
CA SER A 2 -35.62 -38.01 23.53
C SER A 2 -34.24 -37.42 23.70
N THR A 3 -33.21 -38.25 23.60
CA THR A 3 -31.80 -37.85 23.61
C THR A 3 -31.43 -37.39 22.20
N ALA A 4 -31.51 -36.09 21.96
CA ALA A 4 -30.94 -35.48 20.76
C ALA A 4 -29.41 -35.55 20.88
N THR A 5 -28.78 -36.27 19.96
CA THR A 5 -27.33 -36.36 19.83
C THR A 5 -26.79 -34.99 19.40
N GLU A 6 -25.98 -34.35 20.24
CA GLU A 6 -25.27 -33.13 19.88
C GLU A 6 -24.35 -33.40 18.68
N THR A 7 -24.59 -32.71 17.57
CA THR A 7 -23.70 -32.73 16.41
C THR A 7 -22.37 -32.10 16.79
N ALA A 8 -21.30 -32.90 16.71
CA ALA A 8 -19.94 -32.46 16.99
C ALA A 8 -19.56 -31.22 16.17
N ALA A 9 -19.04 -30.19 16.84
CA ALA A 9 -18.58 -28.97 16.20
C ALA A 9 -17.51 -29.27 15.13
N PRO A 10 -17.54 -28.62 13.96
CA PRO A 10 -16.60 -28.92 12.89
C PRO A 10 -15.17 -28.59 13.32
N ALA A 11 -14.26 -29.55 13.11
CA ALA A 11 -12.84 -29.38 13.42
C ALA A 11 -12.27 -28.14 12.70
N LYS A 12 -11.69 -27.21 13.47
CA LYS A 12 -11.00 -26.04 12.91
C LYS A 12 -9.86 -26.50 12.01
N LYS A 13 -10.04 -26.40 10.68
CA LYS A 13 -8.99 -26.66 9.68
C LYS A 13 -7.78 -25.77 9.97
N ARG A 14 -6.63 -26.40 10.21
CA ARG A 14 -5.36 -25.81 10.69
C ARG A 14 -4.77 -24.70 9.79
N GLY A 15 -5.32 -24.46 8.59
CA GLY A 15 -4.92 -23.40 7.66
C GLY A 15 -5.84 -22.17 7.59
N SER A 16 -7.07 -22.22 8.10
CA SER A 16 -8.00 -21.07 8.00
C SER A 16 -7.56 -19.88 8.85
N GLY A 17 -6.87 -20.13 9.97
CA GLY A 17 -6.40 -19.07 10.88
C GLY A 17 -5.26 -18.24 10.29
N LEU A 18 -4.34 -18.85 9.54
CA LEU A 18 -3.22 -18.13 8.91
C LEU A 18 -3.73 -17.23 7.79
N PHE A 19 -4.60 -17.75 6.92
CA PHE A 19 -5.21 -16.99 5.83
C PHE A 19 -6.02 -15.79 6.34
N GLN A 20 -6.87 -16.01 7.36
CA GLN A 20 -7.61 -14.93 8.01
C GLN A 20 -6.68 -13.91 8.69
N GLY A 21 -5.54 -14.35 9.22
CA GLY A 21 -4.51 -13.48 9.78
C GLY A 21 -3.91 -12.55 8.73
N LEU A 22 -3.49 -13.11 7.59
CA LEU A 22 -2.92 -12.36 6.46
C LEU A 22 -3.92 -11.34 5.90
N GLN A 23 -5.19 -11.72 5.72
CA GLN A 23 -6.23 -10.79 5.29
C GLN A 23 -6.43 -9.61 6.25
N LYS A 24 -6.37 -9.86 7.56
CA LYS A 24 -6.46 -8.78 8.57
C LYS A 24 -5.26 -7.85 8.51
N VAL A 25 -4.06 -8.38 8.36
CA VAL A 25 -2.85 -7.56 8.18
C VAL A 25 -2.99 -6.70 6.92
N GLY A 26 -3.35 -7.29 5.78
CA GLY A 26 -3.56 -6.56 4.53
C GLY A 26 -4.58 -5.44 4.65
N ARG A 27 -5.75 -5.70 5.24
CA ARG A 27 -6.78 -4.67 5.50
C ARG A 27 -6.29 -3.57 6.44
N SER A 28 -5.49 -3.92 7.46
CA SER A 28 -4.98 -2.94 8.43
C SER A 28 -4.00 -1.92 7.83
N LEU A 29 -3.34 -2.28 6.73
CA LEU A 29 -2.42 -1.40 6.01
C LEU A 29 -3.13 -0.37 5.12
N GLN A 30 -4.42 -0.55 4.81
CA GLN A 30 -5.16 0.38 3.94
C GLN A 30 -5.45 1.73 4.60
N LEU A 31 -5.75 1.73 5.90
CA LEU A 31 -6.11 2.96 6.63
C LEU A 31 -5.01 4.05 6.57
N PRO A 32 -3.73 3.77 6.87
CA PRO A 32 -2.68 4.78 6.74
C PRO A 32 -2.41 5.15 5.28
N ILE A 33 -2.56 4.23 4.34
CA ILE A 33 -2.34 4.48 2.90
C ILE A 33 -3.39 5.44 2.33
N ALA A 34 -4.61 5.44 2.86
CA ALA A 34 -5.69 6.32 2.39
C ALA A 34 -5.38 7.82 2.52
N VAL A 35 -4.42 8.23 3.36
CA VAL A 35 -4.04 9.64 3.50
C VAL A 35 -2.97 10.09 2.48
N LEU A 36 -2.29 9.14 1.82
CA LEU A 36 -1.22 9.43 0.86
C LEU A 36 -1.65 10.29 -0.34
N PRO A 37 -2.85 10.15 -0.95
CA PRO A 37 -3.25 11.05 -2.03
C PRO A 37 -3.32 12.51 -1.59
N ALA A 38 -3.84 12.79 -0.39
CA ALA A 38 -3.86 14.15 0.15
C ALA A 38 -2.44 14.66 0.41
N ALA A 39 -1.57 13.83 1.01
CA ALA A 39 -0.17 14.17 1.25
C ALA A 39 0.59 14.48 -0.04
N GLY A 40 0.40 13.64 -1.05
CA GLY A 40 0.99 13.74 -2.35
C GLY A 40 0.59 15.01 -3.10
N LEU A 41 -0.70 15.32 -3.10
CA LEU A 41 -1.22 16.57 -3.66
C LEU A 41 -0.58 17.78 -2.97
N LEU A 42 -0.62 17.82 -1.64
CA LEU A 42 -0.03 18.91 -0.86
C LEU A 42 1.46 19.06 -1.16
N LEU A 43 2.22 17.97 -1.11
CA LEU A 43 3.65 17.97 -1.39
C LEU A 43 3.95 18.45 -2.80
N ARG A 44 3.13 18.04 -3.78
CA ARG A 44 3.31 18.40 -5.18
C ARG A 44 3.05 19.88 -5.44
N PHE A 45 1.98 20.44 -4.86
CA PHE A 45 1.72 21.88 -4.93
C PHE A 45 2.80 22.72 -4.25
N GLY A 46 3.60 22.11 -3.37
CA GLY A 46 4.76 22.73 -2.73
C GLY A 46 6.07 22.67 -3.51
N GLN A 47 6.08 22.13 -4.74
CA GLN A 47 7.30 22.03 -5.54
C GLN A 47 7.58 23.30 -6.35
N GLN A 48 8.87 23.60 -6.55
CA GLN A 48 9.34 24.80 -7.25
C GLN A 48 8.82 24.89 -8.70
N ASP A 49 8.78 23.77 -9.42
CA ASP A 49 8.30 23.77 -10.80
C ASP A 49 6.79 24.06 -10.94
N ILE A 50 6.00 23.77 -9.91
CA ILE A 50 4.57 24.13 -9.85
C ILE A 50 4.40 25.59 -9.43
N HIS A 51 5.20 26.04 -8.46
CA HIS A 51 5.30 27.44 -8.06
C HIS A 51 5.59 28.33 -9.28
N ASP A 52 6.62 27.99 -10.07
CA ASP A 52 7.04 28.77 -11.22
C ASP A 52 5.98 28.82 -12.32
N LYS A 53 5.27 27.71 -12.55
CA LYS A 53 4.18 27.64 -13.55
C LYS A 53 2.96 28.45 -13.13
N LEU A 54 2.57 28.36 -11.86
CA LEU A 54 1.34 28.97 -11.34
C LEU A 54 1.57 30.37 -10.75
N HIS A 55 2.82 30.84 -10.70
CA HIS A 55 3.22 32.13 -10.11
C HIS A 55 2.68 32.30 -8.67
N LEU A 56 2.75 31.21 -7.89
CA LEU A 56 2.31 31.22 -6.50
C LEU A 56 3.25 32.08 -5.64
N PRO A 57 2.80 32.68 -4.53
CA PRO A 57 3.73 33.30 -3.57
C PRO A 57 4.61 32.24 -2.89
N ASP A 58 5.89 32.53 -2.63
CA ASP A 58 6.85 31.63 -1.96
C ASP A 58 6.29 31.01 -0.67
N LYS A 59 5.57 31.82 0.13
CA LYS A 59 4.95 31.36 1.38
C LYS A 59 3.87 30.31 1.14
N VAL A 60 3.11 30.42 0.06
CA VAL A 60 2.06 29.45 -0.29
C VAL A 60 2.69 28.11 -0.66
N THR A 61 3.75 28.14 -1.48
CA THR A 61 4.55 26.96 -1.84
C THR A 61 5.13 26.29 -0.59
N ALA A 62 5.73 27.06 0.31
CA ALA A 62 6.28 26.55 1.56
C ALA A 62 5.21 25.92 2.47
N VAL A 63 4.01 26.51 2.54
CA VAL A 63 2.88 25.94 3.30
C VAL A 63 2.49 24.57 2.74
N PHE A 64 2.34 24.44 1.42
CA PHE A 64 2.01 23.18 0.77
C PHE A 64 3.10 22.13 0.95
N ALA A 65 4.37 22.51 0.74
CA ALA A 65 5.52 21.62 0.92
C ALA A 65 5.61 21.09 2.36
N THR A 66 5.45 21.98 3.35
CA THR A 66 5.50 21.63 4.77
C THR A 66 4.32 20.74 5.17
N ALA A 67 3.12 21.05 4.70
CA ALA A 67 1.91 20.26 5.01
C ALA A 67 1.98 18.85 4.42
N GLY A 68 2.44 18.72 3.16
CA GLY A 68 2.66 17.42 2.53
C GLY A 68 3.78 16.63 3.22
N GLY A 69 4.92 17.28 3.47
CA GLY A 69 6.07 16.69 4.16
C GLY A 69 5.71 16.12 5.53
N ALA A 70 4.89 16.83 6.32
CA ALA A 70 4.47 16.38 7.64
C ALA A 70 3.84 14.98 7.65
N ILE A 71 3.14 14.58 6.58
CA ILE A 71 2.56 13.24 6.47
C ILE A 71 3.65 12.21 6.12
N PHE A 72 4.50 12.51 5.13
CA PHE A 72 5.59 11.62 4.70
C PHE A 72 6.61 11.39 5.83
N ASP A 73 6.97 12.44 6.58
CA ASP A 73 7.91 12.39 7.69
C ASP A 73 7.39 11.55 8.88
N ASN A 74 6.07 11.41 8.99
CA ASN A 74 5.41 10.68 10.07
C ASN A 74 4.77 9.34 9.61
N LEU A 75 5.12 8.84 8.41
CA LEU A 75 4.57 7.58 7.89
C LEU A 75 4.71 6.39 8.87
N PRO A 76 5.86 6.17 9.53
CA PRO A 76 5.98 5.08 10.51
C PRO A 76 4.93 5.16 11.63
N LEU A 77 4.65 6.36 12.13
CA LEU A 77 3.66 6.57 13.17
C LEU A 77 2.23 6.36 12.65
N LEU A 78 1.93 6.87 11.45
CA LEU A 78 0.63 6.67 10.80
C LEU A 78 0.35 5.19 10.57
N PHE A 79 1.34 4.43 10.10
CA PHE A 79 1.24 2.98 9.95
C PHE A 79 1.08 2.28 11.31
N CYS A 80 1.80 2.71 12.36
CA CYS A 80 1.61 2.15 13.70
C CYS A 80 0.16 2.27 14.18
N VAL A 81 -0.39 3.48 14.12
CA VAL A 81 -1.77 3.74 14.58
C VAL A 81 -2.78 3.05 13.67
N GLY A 82 -2.62 3.17 12.35
CA GLY A 82 -3.52 2.60 11.36
C GLY A 82 -3.60 1.07 11.42
N VAL A 83 -2.44 0.41 11.54
CA VAL A 83 -2.36 -1.05 11.70
C VAL A 83 -2.96 -1.48 13.04
N ALA A 84 -2.70 -0.75 14.12
CA ALA A 84 -3.27 -1.09 15.42
C ALA A 84 -4.80 -1.08 15.41
N ILE A 85 -5.41 -0.07 14.78
CA ILE A 85 -6.86 0.04 14.63
C ILE A 85 -7.38 -1.06 13.70
N GLY A 86 -6.78 -1.23 12.52
CA GLY A 86 -7.28 -2.15 11.50
C GLY A 86 -7.09 -3.64 11.83
N PHE A 87 -6.09 -3.98 12.64
CA PHE A 87 -5.83 -5.37 13.04
C PHE A 87 -6.68 -5.83 14.23
N ALA A 88 -7.05 -4.91 15.13
CA ALA A 88 -7.84 -5.25 16.30
C ALA A 88 -9.27 -5.67 15.91
N LYS A 89 -9.75 -6.81 16.42
CA LYS A 89 -11.11 -7.33 16.16
C LYS A 89 -12.21 -6.35 16.57
N LYS A 90 -11.95 -5.59 17.62
CA LYS A 90 -12.71 -4.42 18.07
C LYS A 90 -11.66 -3.37 18.42
N SER A 91 -11.85 -2.15 17.96
CA SER A 91 -10.96 -1.03 18.26
C SER A 91 -11.78 0.13 18.80
N ASP A 92 -11.21 0.87 19.73
CA ASP A 92 -11.70 2.19 20.12
C ASP A 92 -10.50 3.16 20.23
N GLY A 93 -10.76 4.41 20.59
CA GLY A 93 -9.71 5.43 20.69
C GLY A 93 -8.53 5.03 21.60
N SER A 94 -8.74 4.13 22.57
CA SER A 94 -7.66 3.65 23.43
C SER A 94 -6.69 2.69 22.74
N THR A 95 -7.12 1.99 21.67
CA THR A 95 -6.22 1.17 20.84
C THR A 95 -5.20 2.05 20.14
N ALA A 96 -5.66 3.14 19.53
CA ALA A 96 -4.82 4.12 18.86
C ALA A 96 -3.84 4.81 19.84
N LEU A 97 -4.36 5.24 21.00
CA LEU A 97 -3.54 5.87 22.04
C LEU A 97 -2.44 4.94 22.55
N ALA A 98 -2.75 3.65 22.77
CA ALA A 98 -1.76 2.69 23.23
C ALA A 98 -0.65 2.46 22.19
N ALA A 99 -1.00 2.34 20.91
CA ALA A 99 -0.03 2.20 19.83
C ALA A 99 0.85 3.45 19.67
N LEU A 100 0.25 4.64 19.73
CA LEU A 100 0.96 5.93 19.70
C LEU A 100 1.97 6.02 20.85
N VAL A 101 1.55 5.76 22.09
CA VAL A 101 2.45 5.80 23.27
C VAL A 101 3.62 4.84 23.10
N GLY A 102 3.34 3.58 22.72
CA GLY A 102 4.40 2.60 22.49
C GLY A 102 5.38 3.03 21.41
N PHE A 103 4.88 3.57 20.29
CA PHE A 103 5.71 4.05 19.19
C PHE A 103 6.57 5.25 19.58
N LEU A 104 6.02 6.24 20.30
CA LEU A 104 6.79 7.41 20.74
C LEU A 104 7.91 6.99 21.69
N VAL A 105 7.66 6.06 22.60
CA VAL A 105 8.72 5.52 23.47
C VAL A 105 9.77 4.75 22.64
N TYR A 106 9.33 3.83 21.79
CA TYR A 106 10.20 3.08 20.87
C TYR A 106 11.11 4.00 20.04
N SER A 107 10.54 5.02 19.40
CA SER A 107 11.25 5.96 18.53
C SER A 107 12.28 6.80 19.27
N ASN A 108 12.02 7.16 20.54
CA ASN A 108 12.98 7.90 21.35
C ASN A 108 14.07 6.99 21.93
N VAL A 109 13.75 5.74 22.28
CA VAL A 109 14.75 4.78 22.74
C VAL A 109 15.75 4.44 21.64
N LEU A 110 15.34 4.39 20.37
CA LEU A 110 16.28 4.24 19.25
C LEU A 110 17.37 5.34 19.22
N LYS A 111 17.03 6.56 19.68
CA LYS A 111 17.99 7.68 19.76
C LYS A 111 19.04 7.50 20.86
N ALA A 112 18.88 6.52 21.76
CA ALA A 112 19.90 6.16 22.73
C ALA A 112 20.99 5.24 22.13
N PHE A 113 20.82 4.80 20.88
CA PHE A 113 21.76 3.91 20.17
C PHE A 113 22.22 4.55 18.85
N PRO A 114 23.10 5.58 18.90
CA PRO A 114 23.67 6.17 17.70
C PRO A 114 24.55 5.15 16.96
N VAL A 115 24.37 5.08 15.64
CA VAL A 115 25.25 4.32 14.72
C VAL A 115 26.51 5.13 14.44
N THR A 116 26.36 6.45 14.28
CA THR A 116 27.49 7.39 14.23
C THR A 116 27.27 8.48 15.25
N GLU A 117 28.34 8.81 15.98
CA GLU A 117 28.32 9.88 16.97
C GLU A 117 28.30 11.26 16.31
N ALA A 118 27.64 12.20 16.97
CA ALA A 118 27.68 13.60 16.55
C ALA A 118 29.11 14.13 16.66
N LYS A 119 29.59 14.79 15.62
CA LYS A 119 30.96 15.30 15.58
C LYS A 119 31.07 16.58 14.77
N ILE A 120 32.02 17.44 15.16
CA ILE A 120 32.37 18.62 14.38
C ILE A 120 33.47 18.22 13.40
N GLN A 121 33.22 18.37 12.10
CA GLN A 121 34.21 18.10 11.06
C GLN A 121 34.36 19.32 10.16
N LYS A 122 35.57 19.91 10.13
CA LYS A 122 35.89 21.12 9.36
C LYS A 122 34.92 22.30 9.62
N GLY A 123 34.50 22.47 10.87
CA GLY A 123 33.60 23.56 11.28
C GLY A 123 32.12 23.33 10.95
N ALA A 124 31.75 22.16 10.42
CA ALA A 124 30.36 21.74 10.25
C ALA A 124 29.95 20.74 11.34
N ASP A 125 28.77 20.95 11.93
CA ASP A 125 28.15 20.01 12.86
C ASP A 125 27.56 18.84 12.06
N ILE A 126 28.13 17.65 12.25
CA ILE A 126 27.58 16.41 11.70
C ILE A 126 26.72 15.79 12.81
N ALA A 127 25.41 15.70 12.55
CA ALA A 127 24.47 15.07 13.48
C ALA A 127 24.73 13.56 13.60
N ALA A 128 24.42 13.02 14.78
CA ALA A 128 24.42 11.57 14.99
C ALA A 128 23.38 10.90 14.09
N THR A 129 23.71 9.72 13.56
CA THR A 129 22.78 8.89 12.79
C THR A 129 22.28 7.73 13.63
N TYR A 130 21.03 7.33 13.42
CA TYR A 130 20.39 6.28 14.20
C TYR A 130 19.82 5.20 13.29
N ASN A 131 19.71 3.99 13.82
CA ASN A 131 18.94 2.94 13.17
C ASN A 131 17.47 3.38 13.06
N ASN A 132 16.96 3.43 11.83
CA ASN A 132 15.56 3.78 11.57
C ASN A 132 14.85 2.64 10.82
N PRO A 133 14.05 1.84 11.54
CA PRO A 133 13.24 0.80 10.91
C PRO A 133 12.06 1.30 10.07
N GLY A 134 11.86 2.61 9.99
CA GLY A 134 10.88 3.23 9.12
C GLY A 134 9.47 2.66 9.30
N VAL A 135 8.77 2.48 8.18
CA VAL A 135 7.39 1.99 8.17
C VAL A 135 7.29 0.57 8.75
N LEU A 136 8.33 -0.27 8.60
CA LEU A 136 8.35 -1.62 9.16
C LEU A 136 8.32 -1.59 10.69
N GLY A 137 9.10 -0.72 11.32
CA GLY A 137 9.04 -0.51 12.77
C GLY A 137 7.65 -0.04 13.22
N GLY A 138 7.04 0.86 12.44
CA GLY A 138 5.65 1.29 12.64
C GLY A 138 4.66 0.14 12.63
N ILE A 139 4.69 -0.71 11.61
CA ILE A 139 3.81 -1.87 11.48
C ILE A 139 3.97 -2.84 12.67
N VAL A 140 5.21 -3.16 13.05
CA VAL A 140 5.48 -4.06 14.18
C VAL A 140 4.89 -3.50 15.47
N MET A 141 5.13 -2.22 15.76
CA MET A 141 4.58 -1.56 16.94
C MET A 141 3.05 -1.49 16.91
N GLY A 142 2.45 -1.29 15.74
CA GLY A 142 1.00 -1.30 15.56
C GLY A 142 0.37 -2.67 15.82
N LEU A 143 0.97 -3.74 15.29
CA LEU A 143 0.53 -5.12 15.52
C LEU A 143 0.65 -5.49 17.00
N LEU A 144 1.76 -5.14 17.66
CA LEU A 144 1.94 -5.34 19.10
C LEU A 144 0.88 -4.56 19.89
N GLY A 145 0.63 -3.30 19.53
CA GLY A 145 -0.44 -2.47 20.10
C GLY A 145 -1.80 -3.13 20.02
N ALA A 146 -2.19 -3.66 18.85
CA ALA A 146 -3.46 -4.36 18.67
C ALA A 146 -3.54 -5.65 19.49
N VAL A 147 -2.49 -6.47 19.51
CA VAL A 147 -2.46 -7.74 20.25
C VAL A 147 -2.54 -7.50 21.76
N ILE A 148 -1.74 -6.57 22.27
CA ILE A 148 -1.69 -6.23 23.70
C ILE A 148 -3.01 -5.59 24.13
N TRP A 149 -3.58 -4.69 23.33
CA TRP A 149 -4.88 -4.11 23.62
C TRP A 149 -5.98 -5.18 23.71
N GLN A 150 -6.07 -6.06 22.72
CA GLN A 150 -7.09 -7.13 22.72
C GLN A 150 -6.96 -8.04 23.95
N ARG A 151 -5.72 -8.32 24.38
CA ARG A 151 -5.46 -9.15 25.56
C ARG A 151 -5.77 -8.45 26.87
N TYR A 152 -5.38 -7.18 27.02
CA TYR A 152 -5.35 -6.52 28.33
C TYR A 152 -6.40 -5.43 28.57
N HIS A 153 -7.17 -5.01 27.56
CA HIS A 153 -8.12 -3.88 27.69
C HIS A 153 -9.25 -4.09 28.71
N ARG A 154 -9.46 -5.31 29.24
CA ARG A 154 -10.45 -5.64 30.29
C ARG A 154 -9.83 -6.17 31.58
N THR A 155 -8.50 -6.10 31.70
CA THR A 155 -7.79 -6.63 32.87
C THR A 155 -8.11 -5.81 34.11
N LYS A 156 -8.34 -6.48 35.23
CA LYS A 156 -8.45 -5.86 36.55
C LYS A 156 -7.18 -6.15 37.34
N LEU A 157 -6.60 -5.11 37.91
CA LEU A 157 -5.47 -5.11 38.83
C LEU A 157 -5.99 -5.11 40.27
N VAL A 158 -5.07 -5.28 41.21
CA VAL A 158 -5.30 -5.12 42.65
C VAL A 158 -5.82 -3.72 43.00
N ASP A 159 -6.58 -3.60 44.10
CA ASP A 159 -7.40 -2.43 44.39
C ASP A 159 -6.65 -1.10 44.40
N TRP A 160 -5.43 -1.06 44.95
CA TRP A 160 -4.62 0.17 44.97
C TRP A 160 -4.10 0.60 43.58
N LEU A 161 -4.03 -0.33 42.62
CA LEU A 161 -3.75 -0.04 41.20
C LEU A 161 -5.02 0.13 40.36
N GLY A 162 -6.20 0.19 40.99
CA GLY A 162 -7.49 0.18 40.30
C GLY A 162 -7.67 1.32 39.28
N PHE A 163 -6.97 2.45 39.46
CA PHE A 163 -6.95 3.55 38.49
C PHE A 163 -6.47 3.13 37.10
N PHE A 164 -5.53 2.18 37.03
CA PHE A 164 -4.93 1.71 35.78
C PHE A 164 -5.73 0.59 35.11
N ASN A 165 -6.90 0.21 35.64
CA ASN A 165 -7.66 -0.92 35.11
C ASN A 165 -8.09 -0.78 33.64
N GLY A 166 -8.20 -1.93 32.98
CA GLY A 166 -8.75 -2.08 31.64
C GLY A 166 -7.95 -1.32 30.59
N ARG A 167 -8.62 -0.42 29.86
CA ARG A 167 -8.04 0.33 28.74
C ARG A 167 -6.86 1.23 29.14
N ARG A 168 -6.83 1.70 30.39
CA ARG A 168 -5.75 2.56 30.91
C ARG A 168 -4.44 1.81 31.14
N LEU A 169 -4.51 0.49 31.34
CA LEU A 169 -3.34 -0.38 31.50
C LEU A 169 -2.56 -0.50 30.19
N VAL A 170 -3.26 -0.51 29.05
CA VAL A 170 -2.67 -0.89 27.76
C VAL A 170 -1.58 0.10 27.32
N PRO A 171 -1.76 1.43 27.37
CA PRO A 171 -0.67 2.37 27.07
C PRO A 171 0.55 2.21 27.99
N ILE A 172 0.34 1.84 29.25
CA ILE A 172 1.44 1.62 30.21
C ILE A 172 2.25 0.41 29.80
N ILE A 173 1.60 -0.71 29.50
CA ILE A 173 2.27 -1.91 28.97
C ILE A 173 3.00 -1.55 27.67
N MET A 174 2.35 -0.79 26.78
CA MET A 174 2.96 -0.38 25.52
C MET A 174 4.19 0.51 25.69
N ALA A 175 4.30 1.32 26.74
CA ALA A 175 5.53 2.07 27.03
C ALA A 175 6.71 1.13 27.35
N PHE A 176 6.49 0.10 28.17
CA PHE A 176 7.51 -0.91 28.45
C PHE A 176 7.85 -1.73 27.20
N VAL A 177 6.85 -2.14 26.43
CA VAL A 177 7.06 -2.84 25.16
C VAL A 177 7.81 -1.97 24.16
N GLY A 178 7.47 -0.69 24.05
CA GLY A 178 8.19 0.28 23.22
C GLY A 178 9.66 0.41 23.64
N THR A 179 9.92 0.42 24.96
CA THR A 179 11.30 0.43 25.47
C THR A 179 12.06 -0.83 25.05
N LEU A 180 11.49 -2.01 25.28
CA LEU A 180 12.09 -3.28 24.90
C LEU A 180 12.34 -3.38 23.39
N MET A 181 11.36 -2.98 22.58
CA MET A 181 11.48 -2.97 21.13
C MET A 181 12.51 -1.94 20.65
N GLY A 182 12.59 -0.77 21.30
CA GLY A 182 13.59 0.25 20.98
C GLY A 182 15.01 -0.24 21.22
N VAL A 183 15.25 -0.92 22.35
CA VAL A 183 16.54 -1.57 22.63
C VAL A 183 16.81 -2.69 21.62
N PHE A 184 15.83 -3.56 21.37
CA PHE A 184 15.98 -4.66 20.42
C PHE A 184 16.35 -4.16 19.02
N PHE A 185 15.59 -3.22 18.46
CA PHE A 185 15.90 -2.65 17.15
C PHE A 185 17.16 -1.80 17.17
N GLY A 186 17.45 -1.05 18.25
CA GLY A 186 18.69 -0.30 18.39
C GLY A 186 19.94 -1.18 18.22
N LEU A 187 19.90 -2.39 18.78
CA LEU A 187 21.03 -3.35 18.77
C LEU A 187 21.04 -4.28 17.55
N VAL A 188 19.87 -4.65 17.01
CA VAL A 188 19.74 -5.73 16.03
C VAL A 188 19.35 -5.24 14.64
N TRP A 189 18.96 -3.96 14.47
CA TRP A 189 18.46 -3.49 13.18
C TRP A 189 19.50 -3.45 12.07
N GLU A 190 20.76 -3.10 12.36
CA GLU A 190 21.81 -2.96 11.35
C GLU A 190 21.97 -4.20 10.44
N PRO A 191 22.14 -5.44 10.96
CA PRO A 191 22.21 -6.62 10.10
C PRO A 191 20.90 -6.87 9.31
N ILE A 192 19.74 -6.56 9.90
CA ILE A 192 18.44 -6.67 9.20
C ILE A 192 18.38 -5.66 8.06
N GLY A 193 18.81 -4.42 8.31
CA GLY A 193 18.88 -3.34 7.34
C GLY A 193 19.80 -3.68 6.16
N HIS A 194 20.95 -4.31 6.43
CA HIS A 194 21.84 -4.81 5.38
C HIS A 194 21.17 -5.87 4.50
N VAL A 195 20.51 -6.86 5.10
CA VAL A 195 19.77 -7.89 4.32
C VAL A 195 18.68 -7.25 3.46
N ILE A 196 17.93 -6.28 4.01
CA ILE A 196 16.90 -5.56 3.26
C ILE A 196 17.50 -4.72 2.13
N SER A 197 18.60 -3.99 2.39
CA SER A 197 19.28 -3.17 1.39
C SER A 197 19.87 -4.05 0.27
N ASP A 198 20.49 -5.18 0.60
CA ASP A 198 21.06 -6.11 -0.37
C ASP A 198 19.97 -6.80 -1.20
N PHE A 199 18.88 -7.22 -0.56
CA PHE A 199 17.71 -7.70 -1.28
C PHE A 199 17.11 -6.62 -2.18
N GLY A 200 17.07 -5.37 -1.71
CA GLY A 200 16.65 -4.22 -2.48
C GLY A 200 17.51 -4.00 -3.72
N LYS A 201 18.85 -3.97 -3.57
CA LYS A 201 19.81 -3.86 -4.67
C LYS A 201 19.71 -5.01 -5.65
N TRP A 202 19.52 -6.23 -5.15
CA TRP A 202 19.29 -7.40 -6.00
C TRP A 202 18.01 -7.22 -6.83
N MET A 203 16.89 -6.89 -6.18
CA MET A 203 15.60 -6.76 -6.87
C MET A 203 15.57 -5.57 -7.84
N THR A 204 16.17 -4.44 -7.48
CA THR A 204 16.28 -3.29 -8.40
C THR A 204 17.25 -3.59 -9.54
N GLY A 205 18.36 -4.29 -9.26
CA GLY A 205 19.36 -4.73 -10.23
C GLY A 205 18.83 -5.68 -11.32
N LEU A 206 17.71 -6.37 -11.08
CA LEU A 206 17.01 -7.15 -12.12
C LEU A 206 16.35 -6.27 -13.20
N GLY A 207 16.33 -4.95 -13.03
CA GLY A 207 15.79 -3.98 -13.98
C GLY A 207 14.35 -4.31 -14.39
N ALA A 208 14.12 -4.47 -15.70
CA ALA A 208 12.80 -4.75 -16.25
C ALA A 208 12.20 -6.06 -15.71
N VAL A 209 13.04 -7.08 -15.50
CA VAL A 209 12.59 -8.36 -14.93
C VAL A 209 12.15 -8.17 -13.47
N GLY A 210 12.88 -7.34 -12.71
CA GLY A 210 12.52 -7.00 -11.33
C GLY A 210 11.18 -6.28 -11.23
N ALA A 211 10.96 -5.29 -12.10
CA ALA A 211 9.68 -4.59 -12.20
C ALA A 211 8.53 -5.55 -12.53
N GLY A 212 8.73 -6.45 -13.51
CA GLY A 212 7.75 -7.46 -13.89
C GLY A 212 7.41 -8.45 -12.78
N LEU A 213 8.43 -8.98 -12.10
CA LEU A 213 8.25 -9.91 -10.97
C LEU A 213 7.48 -9.25 -9.83
N PHE A 214 7.82 -8.00 -9.50
CA PHE A 214 7.08 -7.21 -8.53
C PHE A 214 5.60 -7.07 -8.95
N GLY A 215 5.32 -6.70 -10.20
CA GLY A 215 3.95 -6.58 -10.72
C GLY A 215 3.14 -7.88 -10.58
N LEU A 216 3.76 -9.02 -10.89
CA LEU A 216 3.14 -10.34 -10.77
C LEU A 216 2.81 -10.67 -9.31
N ILE A 217 3.79 -10.54 -8.41
CA ILE A 217 3.63 -10.80 -6.97
C ILE A 217 2.57 -9.87 -6.39
N ASN A 218 2.61 -8.60 -6.77
CA ASN A 218 1.66 -7.59 -6.33
C ASN A 218 0.22 -8.01 -6.63
N ARG A 219 -0.09 -8.36 -7.88
CA ARG A 219 -1.43 -8.83 -8.26
C ARG A 219 -1.77 -10.16 -7.60
N ALA A 220 -0.86 -11.13 -7.57
CA ALA A 220 -1.12 -12.43 -6.94
C ALA A 220 -1.53 -12.34 -5.45
N LEU A 221 -1.11 -11.29 -4.75
CA LEU A 221 -1.39 -11.07 -3.33
C LEU A 221 -2.61 -10.20 -3.03
N ILE A 222 -3.33 -9.68 -4.03
CA ILE A 222 -4.56 -8.90 -3.80
C ILE A 222 -5.68 -9.71 -3.14
N PRO A 223 -5.97 -10.98 -3.53
CA PRO A 223 -7.04 -11.76 -2.90
C PRO A 223 -6.91 -11.92 -1.38
N VAL A 224 -5.68 -11.79 -0.87
CA VAL A 224 -5.34 -11.88 0.56
C VAL A 224 -4.96 -10.53 1.17
N GLY A 225 -5.03 -9.44 0.42
CA GLY A 225 -4.66 -8.09 0.86
C GLY A 225 -3.16 -7.86 1.10
N MET A 226 -2.31 -8.87 0.89
CA MET A 226 -0.88 -8.82 1.20
C MET A 226 -0.05 -8.03 0.18
N HIS A 227 -0.65 -7.63 -0.95
CA HIS A 227 -0.04 -6.69 -1.88
C HIS A 227 0.35 -5.37 -1.20
N GLN A 228 -0.39 -4.93 -0.17
CA GLN A 228 -0.07 -3.73 0.60
C GLN A 228 1.23 -3.86 1.38
N PHE A 229 1.58 -5.07 1.83
CA PHE A 229 2.88 -5.32 2.46
C PHE A 229 4.01 -5.20 1.44
N VAL A 230 3.84 -5.81 0.25
CA VAL A 230 4.82 -5.73 -0.84
C VAL A 230 5.00 -4.29 -1.33
N ASN A 231 3.90 -3.54 -1.46
CA ASN A 231 3.90 -2.10 -1.71
C ASN A 231 4.70 -1.36 -0.65
N THR A 232 4.39 -1.60 0.63
CA THR A 232 5.04 -0.90 1.74
C THR A 232 6.55 -1.09 1.71
N VAL A 233 7.01 -2.33 1.54
CA VAL A 233 8.44 -2.64 1.46
C VAL A 233 9.06 -1.96 0.24
N SER A 234 8.46 -2.12 -0.94
CA SER A 234 9.04 -1.63 -2.19
C SER A 234 9.08 -0.11 -2.28
N TRP A 235 8.01 0.56 -1.82
CA TRP A 235 7.85 2.00 -1.96
C TRP A 235 8.49 2.80 -0.81
N PHE A 236 8.63 2.22 0.39
CA PHE A 236 9.15 2.96 1.55
C PHE A 236 10.45 2.40 2.14
N GLN A 237 10.92 1.23 1.70
CA GLN A 237 12.11 0.60 2.28
C GLN A 237 13.19 0.23 1.27
N LEU A 238 12.83 -0.17 0.05
CA LEU A 238 13.80 -0.70 -0.90
C LEU A 238 14.51 0.38 -1.72
N GLY A 239 15.85 0.27 -1.71
CA GLY A 239 16.74 1.19 -2.40
C GLY A 239 17.07 2.42 -1.55
N ASP A 240 18.26 2.97 -1.80
CA ASP A 240 18.83 4.08 -1.05
C ASP A 240 19.18 5.22 -2.02
N PHE A 241 18.80 6.44 -1.68
CA PHE A 241 19.18 7.64 -2.41
C PHE A 241 19.60 8.74 -1.45
N LYS A 242 20.73 9.39 -1.71
CA LYS A 242 21.16 10.56 -0.96
C LYS A 242 20.67 11.82 -1.69
N ASN A 243 19.76 12.55 -1.07
CA ASN A 243 19.20 13.77 -1.67
C ASN A 243 20.21 14.93 -1.64
N ALA A 244 19.83 16.08 -2.23
CA ALA A 244 20.68 17.28 -2.28
C ALA A 244 21.01 17.87 -0.90
N ALA A 245 20.16 17.64 0.12
CA ALA A 245 20.38 18.06 1.50
C ALA A 245 21.36 17.15 2.26
N GLY A 246 21.69 15.98 1.69
CA GLY A 246 22.57 14.99 2.29
C GLY A 246 21.86 13.92 3.10
N ASP A 247 20.52 13.94 3.15
CA ASP A 247 19.72 12.92 3.82
C ASP A 247 19.60 11.67 2.95
N VAL A 248 19.64 10.50 3.60
CA VAL A 248 19.37 9.23 2.94
C VAL A 248 17.87 8.97 2.96
N VAL A 249 17.30 8.80 1.78
CA VAL A 249 15.88 8.52 1.55
C VAL A 249 15.75 7.07 1.07
N HIS A 250 14.83 6.33 1.69
CA HIS A 250 14.59 4.92 1.40
C HIS A 250 13.25 4.70 0.70
N GLY A 251 13.23 3.70 -0.18
CA GLY A 251 12.01 3.26 -0.87
C GLY A 251 11.76 3.96 -2.19
N ASP A 252 11.28 3.21 -3.18
CA ASP A 252 11.14 3.66 -4.57
C ASP A 252 10.27 4.92 -4.71
N LEU A 253 9.20 5.05 -3.92
CA LEU A 253 8.31 6.23 -3.93
C LEU A 253 9.04 7.45 -3.37
N ASN A 254 9.62 7.34 -2.18
CA ASN A 254 10.27 8.49 -1.54
C ASN A 254 11.50 8.93 -2.35
N ARG A 255 12.26 7.99 -2.91
CA ARG A 255 13.38 8.27 -3.81
C ARG A 255 12.95 9.06 -5.04
N PHE A 256 11.85 8.68 -5.68
CA PHE A 256 11.30 9.40 -6.83
C PHE A 256 10.96 10.85 -6.48
N PHE A 257 10.27 11.09 -5.35
CA PHE A 257 9.93 12.46 -4.92
C PHE A 257 11.12 13.25 -4.36
N ALA A 258 12.20 12.57 -3.96
CA ALA A 258 13.48 13.20 -3.62
C ALA A 258 14.33 13.58 -4.85
N GLY A 259 13.86 13.25 -6.07
CA GLY A 259 14.54 13.58 -7.32
C GLY A 259 15.53 12.53 -7.82
N ASP A 260 15.43 11.28 -7.37
CA ASP A 260 16.25 10.18 -7.88
C ASP A 260 15.84 9.80 -9.32
N PRO A 261 16.69 10.01 -10.34
CA PRO A 261 16.36 9.69 -11.72
C PRO A 261 16.31 8.18 -11.99
N THR A 262 16.69 7.34 -11.02
CA THR A 262 16.68 5.86 -11.12
C THR A 262 15.54 5.20 -10.33
N ALA A 263 14.62 6.00 -9.77
CA ALA A 263 13.46 5.52 -9.04
C ALA A 263 12.20 5.39 -9.91
N GLY A 264 11.16 4.74 -9.38
CA GLY A 264 9.89 4.47 -10.07
C GLY A 264 9.84 3.08 -10.74
N GLN A 265 10.76 2.18 -10.40
CA GLN A 265 10.82 0.82 -10.93
C GLN A 265 9.61 -0.01 -10.54
N PHE A 266 9.13 0.16 -9.32
CA PHE A 266 7.97 -0.55 -8.76
C PHE A 266 6.68 0.29 -8.88
N MET A 267 6.67 1.29 -9.76
CA MET A 267 5.59 2.26 -9.90
C MET A 267 5.16 2.50 -11.36
N SER A 268 6.12 2.78 -12.25
CA SER A 268 5.89 3.28 -13.60
C SER A 268 4.95 2.43 -14.46
N GLY A 269 5.07 1.11 -14.43
CA GLY A 269 4.23 0.24 -15.26
C GLY A 269 2.83 -0.01 -14.74
N PHE A 270 2.42 0.60 -13.62
CA PHE A 270 1.02 0.62 -13.23
C PHE A 270 0.20 1.60 -14.09
N PHE A 271 0.77 2.73 -14.53
CA PHE A 271 0.04 3.73 -15.31
C PHE A 271 -0.64 3.14 -16.58
N PRO A 272 0.04 2.34 -17.43
CA PRO A 272 -0.62 1.72 -18.59
C PRO A 272 -1.80 0.82 -18.24
N ILE A 273 -1.74 0.12 -17.10
CA ILE A 273 -2.81 -0.79 -16.66
C ILE A 273 -4.00 0.00 -16.11
N MET A 274 -3.75 0.94 -15.21
CA MET A 274 -4.78 1.70 -14.49
C MET A 274 -5.52 2.65 -15.42
N MET A 275 -4.79 3.29 -16.35
CA MET A 275 -5.34 4.26 -17.29
C MET A 275 -5.92 3.65 -18.57
N PHE A 276 -5.49 2.44 -18.97
CA PHE A 276 -5.91 1.89 -20.27
C PHE A 276 -6.32 0.42 -20.20
N GLY A 277 -5.49 -0.44 -19.61
CA GLY A 277 -5.76 -1.89 -19.53
C GLY A 277 -7.07 -2.23 -18.83
N LEU A 278 -7.25 -1.79 -17.59
CA LEU A 278 -8.46 -2.06 -16.80
C LEU A 278 -9.72 -1.37 -17.33
N PRO A 279 -9.68 -0.10 -17.77
CA PRO A 279 -10.79 0.51 -18.50
C PRO A 279 -11.21 -0.32 -19.73
N ALA A 280 -10.26 -0.81 -20.51
CA ALA A 280 -10.54 -1.66 -21.67
C ALA A 280 -11.12 -3.03 -21.27
N ALA A 281 -10.65 -3.61 -20.16
CA ALA A 281 -11.20 -4.83 -19.57
C ALA A 281 -12.66 -4.65 -19.15
N ALA A 282 -12.98 -3.51 -18.50
CA ALA A 282 -14.34 -3.18 -18.07
C ALA A 282 -15.29 -3.07 -19.27
N ILE A 283 -14.84 -2.45 -20.35
CA ILE A 283 -15.59 -2.36 -21.62
C ILE A 283 -15.75 -3.76 -22.25
N ALA A 284 -14.73 -4.62 -22.20
CA ALA A 284 -14.82 -5.99 -22.70
C ALA A 284 -15.85 -6.82 -21.91
N ILE A 285 -15.85 -6.72 -20.58
CA ILE A 285 -16.84 -7.34 -19.68
C ILE A 285 -18.25 -6.86 -20.05
N ALA A 286 -18.45 -5.55 -20.17
CA ALA A 286 -19.75 -4.99 -20.51
C ALA A 286 -20.26 -5.46 -21.88
N HIS A 287 -19.40 -5.54 -22.89
CA HIS A 287 -19.78 -6.06 -24.21
C HIS A 287 -20.12 -7.55 -24.20
N CYS A 288 -19.55 -8.34 -23.29
CA CYS A 288 -19.83 -9.77 -23.16
C CYS A 288 -21.08 -10.07 -22.31
N ALA A 289 -21.65 -9.08 -21.62
CA ALA A 289 -22.90 -9.23 -20.88
C ALA A 289 -24.06 -9.61 -21.82
N ARG A 290 -25.05 -10.33 -21.28
CA ARG A 290 -26.26 -10.69 -22.03
C ARG A 290 -27.01 -9.43 -22.52
N PRO A 291 -27.66 -9.47 -23.70
CA PRO A 291 -28.27 -8.28 -24.31
C PRO A 291 -29.18 -7.48 -23.38
N GLU A 292 -29.92 -8.18 -22.51
CA GLU A 292 -30.92 -7.62 -21.60
C GLU A 292 -30.27 -6.85 -20.44
N ARG A 293 -29.07 -7.26 -20.01
CA ARG A 293 -28.32 -6.63 -18.90
C ARG A 293 -27.23 -5.68 -19.38
N ARG A 294 -26.86 -5.71 -20.66
CA ARG A 294 -25.72 -4.97 -21.22
C ARG A 294 -25.72 -3.48 -20.89
N LYS A 295 -26.88 -2.83 -20.92
CA LYS A 295 -26.98 -1.39 -20.59
C LYS A 295 -26.63 -1.11 -19.12
N ALA A 296 -27.14 -1.94 -18.20
CA ALA A 296 -26.85 -1.80 -16.77
C ALA A 296 -25.38 -2.10 -16.46
N VAL A 297 -24.84 -3.21 -17.01
CA VAL A 297 -23.43 -3.58 -16.83
C VAL A 297 -22.50 -2.54 -17.44
N MET A 298 -22.83 -1.98 -18.61
CA MET A 298 -22.06 -0.90 -19.23
C MET A 298 -22.01 0.33 -18.34
N GLY A 299 -23.14 0.78 -17.79
CA GLY A 299 -23.16 1.92 -16.87
C GLY A 299 -22.28 1.70 -15.63
N MET A 300 -22.38 0.51 -15.02
CA MET A 300 -21.53 0.11 -13.90
C MET A 300 -20.04 0.11 -14.30
N MET A 301 -19.68 -0.61 -15.37
CA MET A 301 -18.29 -0.78 -15.81
C MET A 301 -17.63 0.54 -16.23
N ILE A 302 -18.37 1.47 -16.86
CA ILE A 302 -17.86 2.80 -17.18
C ILE A 302 -17.52 3.59 -15.91
N SER A 303 -18.38 3.55 -14.90
CA SER A 303 -18.13 4.23 -13.61
C SER A 303 -16.86 3.69 -12.92
N LEU A 304 -16.70 2.36 -12.90
CA LEU A 304 -15.51 1.73 -12.34
C LEU A 304 -14.25 2.04 -13.17
N ALA A 305 -14.36 2.00 -14.51
CA ALA A 305 -13.29 2.36 -15.43
C ALA A 305 -12.83 3.81 -15.24
N LEU A 306 -13.77 4.75 -15.06
CA LEU A 306 -13.44 6.14 -14.80
C LEU A 306 -12.72 6.30 -13.46
N THR A 307 -13.14 5.55 -12.43
CA THR A 307 -12.48 5.54 -11.13
C THR A 307 -11.02 5.07 -11.26
N SER A 308 -10.77 3.97 -11.96
CA SER A 308 -9.43 3.47 -12.26
C SER A 308 -8.61 4.46 -13.09
N PHE A 309 -9.21 5.04 -14.14
CA PHE A 309 -8.52 6.01 -14.99
C PHE A 309 -8.10 7.26 -14.23
N VAL A 310 -9.02 7.84 -13.45
CA VAL A 310 -8.80 9.13 -12.78
C VAL A 310 -7.89 8.99 -11.57
N THR A 311 -8.23 8.03 -10.69
CA THR A 311 -7.59 7.89 -9.38
C THR A 311 -6.56 6.78 -9.33
N GLY A 312 -6.65 5.82 -10.24
CA GLY A 312 -5.80 4.63 -10.24
C GLY A 312 -6.32 3.48 -9.37
N VAL A 313 -7.46 3.64 -8.68
CA VAL A 313 -8.06 2.60 -7.83
C VAL A 313 -8.62 1.48 -8.70
N THR A 314 -8.11 0.26 -8.52
CA THR A 314 -8.40 -0.89 -9.39
C THR A 314 -9.35 -1.89 -8.78
N GLU A 315 -9.44 -1.91 -7.45
CA GLU A 315 -10.14 -2.94 -6.67
C GLU A 315 -11.60 -3.14 -7.10
N PRO A 316 -12.41 -2.09 -7.35
CA PRO A 316 -13.80 -2.28 -7.77
C PRO A 316 -13.92 -3.07 -9.09
N ILE A 317 -13.02 -2.86 -10.04
CA ILE A 317 -13.00 -3.61 -11.31
C ILE A 317 -12.49 -5.02 -11.06
N GLU A 318 -11.36 -5.17 -10.36
CA GLU A 318 -10.73 -6.47 -10.12
C GLU A 318 -11.66 -7.40 -9.33
N PHE A 319 -12.32 -6.90 -8.28
CA PHE A 319 -13.26 -7.68 -7.47
C PHE A 319 -14.51 -8.12 -8.24
N SER A 320 -14.86 -7.43 -9.32
CA SER A 320 -15.99 -7.82 -10.17
C SER A 320 -15.75 -9.12 -10.94
N PHE A 321 -14.50 -9.59 -11.08
CA PHE A 321 -14.20 -10.85 -11.78
C PHE A 321 -13.21 -11.76 -11.05
N MET A 322 -12.43 -11.28 -10.08
CA MET A 322 -11.36 -12.04 -9.43
C MET A 322 -11.81 -13.37 -8.82
N PHE A 323 -12.98 -13.38 -8.17
CA PHE A 323 -13.49 -14.57 -7.48
C PHE A 323 -14.36 -15.46 -8.37
N ILE A 324 -15.09 -14.86 -9.31
CA ILE A 324 -16.02 -15.57 -10.20
C ILE A 324 -15.35 -16.09 -11.48
N ALA A 325 -14.26 -15.44 -11.93
CA ALA A 325 -13.48 -15.80 -13.10
C ALA A 325 -11.97 -15.72 -12.80
N PRO A 326 -11.40 -16.64 -11.99
CA PRO A 326 -9.99 -16.60 -11.59
C PRO A 326 -9.00 -16.63 -12.76
N VAL A 327 -9.39 -17.22 -13.90
CA VAL A 327 -8.58 -17.24 -15.13
C VAL A 327 -8.35 -15.81 -15.66
N LEU A 328 -9.36 -14.94 -15.65
CA LEU A 328 -9.19 -13.53 -16.04
C LEU A 328 -8.26 -12.81 -15.07
N TYR A 329 -8.30 -13.19 -13.79
CA TYR A 329 -7.41 -12.63 -12.79
C TYR A 329 -5.95 -13.03 -13.00
N ALA A 330 -5.70 -14.30 -13.33
CA ALA A 330 -4.36 -14.75 -13.68
C ALA A 330 -3.82 -14.03 -14.94
N ILE A 331 -4.67 -13.87 -15.97
CA ILE A 331 -4.34 -13.09 -17.17
C ILE A 331 -3.99 -11.65 -16.80
N HIS A 332 -4.82 -10.99 -15.99
CA HIS A 332 -4.59 -9.63 -15.51
C HIS A 332 -3.26 -9.50 -14.76
N ALA A 333 -2.93 -10.47 -13.90
CA ALA A 333 -1.68 -10.48 -13.15
C ALA A 333 -0.45 -10.56 -14.09
N VAL A 334 -0.51 -11.42 -15.11
CA VAL A 334 0.56 -11.56 -16.10
C VAL A 334 0.67 -10.30 -16.97
N LEU A 335 -0.45 -9.75 -17.44
CA LEU A 335 -0.43 -8.52 -18.24
C LEU A 335 0.10 -7.33 -17.43
N THR A 336 -0.21 -7.25 -16.14
CA THR A 336 0.37 -6.24 -15.24
C THR A 336 1.87 -6.42 -15.11
N ALA A 337 2.35 -7.65 -14.92
CA ALA A 337 3.78 -7.96 -14.88
C ALA A 337 4.50 -7.55 -16.18
N LEU A 338 3.90 -7.83 -17.34
CA LEU A 338 4.44 -7.39 -18.63
C LEU A 338 4.46 -5.87 -18.74
N SER A 339 3.41 -5.18 -18.29
CA SER A 339 3.38 -3.71 -18.29
C SER A 339 4.49 -3.13 -17.43
N MET A 340 4.70 -3.66 -16.23
CA MET A 340 5.82 -3.28 -15.36
C MET A 340 7.17 -3.47 -16.05
N ALA A 341 7.42 -4.64 -16.63
CA ALA A 341 8.68 -4.93 -17.29
C ALA A 341 8.92 -4.06 -18.54
N ILE A 342 7.93 -3.95 -19.42
CA ILE A 342 8.05 -3.22 -20.70
C ILE A 342 8.20 -1.73 -20.44
N THR A 343 7.41 -1.16 -19.53
CA THR A 343 7.48 0.27 -19.21
C THR A 343 8.86 0.65 -18.68
N TRP A 344 9.40 -0.15 -17.77
CA TRP A 344 10.76 0.05 -17.27
C TRP A 344 11.83 -0.18 -18.35
N ALA A 345 11.71 -1.22 -19.18
CA ALA A 345 12.65 -1.51 -20.26
C ALA A 345 12.76 -0.39 -21.30
N LEU A 346 11.66 0.35 -21.54
CA LEU A 346 11.64 1.51 -22.43
C LEU A 346 12.22 2.78 -21.78
N GLY A 347 12.62 2.69 -20.50
CA GLY A 347 13.25 3.75 -19.73
C GLY A 347 12.25 4.81 -19.24
N VAL A 348 11.01 4.41 -18.96
CA VAL A 348 10.01 5.27 -18.34
C VAL A 348 10.17 5.20 -16.82
N HIS A 349 10.55 6.32 -16.21
CA HIS A 349 10.66 6.43 -14.76
C HIS A 349 9.61 7.42 -14.27
N ALA A 350 8.52 6.89 -13.71
CA ALA A 350 7.40 7.68 -13.24
C ALA A 350 6.92 7.15 -11.89
N GLY A 351 6.66 8.07 -10.96
CA GLY A 351 6.08 7.78 -9.66
C GLY A 351 4.68 8.34 -9.52
N PHE A 352 4.00 7.90 -8.47
CA PHE A 352 2.67 8.32 -8.06
C PHE A 352 2.62 8.43 -6.53
N THR A 353 1.65 9.17 -6.04
CA THR A 353 1.43 9.36 -4.60
C THR A 353 0.37 8.42 -4.05
N PHE A 354 -0.56 7.98 -4.91
CA PHE A 354 -1.65 7.11 -4.52
C PHE A 354 -1.74 5.84 -5.36
N SER A 355 -2.08 5.93 -6.65
CA SER A 355 -2.42 4.70 -7.40
C SER A 355 -2.22 4.78 -8.93
N ALA A 356 -1.35 5.65 -9.44
CA ALA A 356 -1.02 5.73 -10.86
C ALA A 356 -2.20 6.10 -11.79
N GLY A 357 -3.14 6.92 -11.28
CA GLY A 357 -4.20 7.51 -12.10
C GLY A 357 -3.72 8.69 -12.95
N VAL A 358 -4.60 9.21 -13.81
CA VAL A 358 -4.30 10.39 -14.65
C VAL A 358 -3.92 11.62 -13.82
N ILE A 359 -4.44 11.74 -12.59
CA ILE A 359 -4.09 12.82 -11.66
C ILE A 359 -2.60 12.73 -11.30
N ASP A 360 -2.14 11.56 -10.83
CA ASP A 360 -0.72 11.33 -10.52
C ASP A 360 0.15 11.53 -11.77
N TYR A 361 -0.31 11.07 -12.93
CA TYR A 361 0.41 11.19 -14.21
C TYR A 361 0.63 12.65 -14.61
N ALA A 362 -0.44 13.46 -14.57
CA ALA A 362 -0.39 14.86 -14.93
C ALA A 362 0.45 15.67 -13.93
N LEU A 363 0.28 15.39 -12.63
CA LEU A 363 1.01 16.06 -11.57
C LEU A 363 2.51 15.77 -11.65
N ASN A 364 2.90 14.51 -11.80
CA ASN A 364 4.30 14.10 -11.77
C ASN A 364 4.99 14.17 -13.13
N TRP A 365 4.34 14.75 -14.15
CA TRP A 365 4.86 14.83 -15.52
C TRP A 365 6.27 15.42 -15.60
N SER A 366 6.55 16.51 -14.88
CA SER A 366 7.87 17.18 -14.90
C SER A 366 8.95 16.47 -14.10
N LEU A 367 8.57 15.59 -13.16
CA LEU A 367 9.52 14.76 -12.41
C LEU A 367 9.86 13.46 -13.14
N ALA A 368 8.93 12.99 -13.98
CA ALA A 368 9.06 11.72 -14.67
C ALA A 368 10.06 11.78 -15.84
N THR A 369 10.74 10.66 -16.09
CA THR A 369 11.56 10.44 -17.29
C THR A 369 10.73 9.76 -18.36
N LYS A 370 10.69 10.37 -19.56
CA LYS A 370 9.88 9.93 -20.72
C LYS A 370 8.39 9.63 -20.39
N PRO A 371 7.68 10.50 -19.63
CA PRO A 371 6.28 10.24 -19.23
C PRO A 371 5.37 10.01 -20.44
N TRP A 372 5.60 10.72 -21.55
CA TRP A 372 4.80 10.62 -22.77
C TRP A 372 4.68 9.18 -23.32
N LEU A 373 5.65 8.29 -23.07
CA LEU A 373 5.61 6.89 -23.51
C LEU A 373 4.52 6.08 -22.81
N ILE A 374 4.02 6.52 -21.66
CA ILE A 374 2.91 5.85 -20.95
C ILE A 374 1.66 5.80 -21.83
N ILE A 375 1.40 6.82 -22.65
CA ILE A 375 0.23 6.86 -23.53
C ILE A 375 0.28 5.76 -24.61
N PRO A 376 1.29 5.67 -25.49
CA PRO A 376 1.34 4.62 -26.50
C PRO A 376 1.44 3.22 -25.89
N ILE A 377 2.21 3.02 -24.81
CA ILE A 377 2.27 1.73 -24.09
C ILE A 377 0.86 1.37 -23.57
N GLY A 378 0.21 2.33 -22.93
CA GLY A 378 -1.16 2.23 -22.42
C GLY A 378 -2.16 1.84 -23.50
N LEU A 379 -2.16 2.53 -24.64
CA LEU A 379 -3.06 2.21 -25.75
C LEU A 379 -2.87 0.78 -26.28
N VAL A 380 -1.61 0.33 -26.40
CA VAL A 380 -1.30 -1.06 -26.78
C VAL A 380 -1.84 -2.03 -25.72
N PHE A 381 -1.59 -1.77 -24.44
CA PHE A 381 -2.15 -2.60 -23.36
C PHE A 381 -3.67 -2.57 -23.34
N GLY A 382 -4.32 -1.43 -23.59
CA GLY A 382 -5.77 -1.33 -23.70
C GLY A 382 -6.33 -2.22 -24.81
N ALA A 383 -5.70 -2.20 -26.00
CA ALA A 383 -6.09 -3.08 -27.10
C ALA A 383 -5.90 -4.57 -26.74
N VAL A 384 -4.76 -4.93 -26.14
CA VAL A 384 -4.45 -6.29 -25.68
C VAL A 384 -5.44 -6.76 -24.61
N TYR A 385 -5.70 -5.93 -23.59
CA TYR A 385 -6.66 -6.24 -22.53
C TYR A 385 -8.05 -6.48 -23.11
N TYR A 386 -8.55 -5.58 -23.96
CA TYR A 386 -9.86 -5.74 -24.58
C TYR A 386 -9.97 -7.05 -25.34
N ALA A 387 -9.00 -7.33 -26.22
CA ALA A 387 -9.00 -8.52 -27.08
C ALA A 387 -8.91 -9.81 -26.25
N VAL A 388 -7.95 -9.88 -25.31
CA VAL A 388 -7.71 -11.07 -24.50
C VAL A 388 -8.86 -11.33 -23.54
N PHE A 389 -9.38 -10.30 -22.85
CA PHE A 389 -10.53 -10.48 -21.95
C PHE A 389 -11.76 -10.94 -22.72
N ARG A 390 -12.10 -10.25 -23.81
CA ARG A 390 -13.26 -10.62 -24.62
C ARG A 390 -13.14 -12.04 -25.17
N PHE A 391 -11.95 -12.41 -25.67
CA PHE A 391 -11.68 -13.77 -26.14
C PHE A 391 -11.86 -14.80 -25.02
N ALA A 392 -11.22 -14.60 -23.86
CA ALA A 392 -11.27 -15.52 -22.74
C ALA A 392 -12.71 -15.69 -22.19
N ILE A 393 -13.45 -14.58 -22.05
CA ILE A 393 -14.84 -14.60 -21.57
C ILE A 393 -15.71 -15.45 -22.48
N ILE A 394 -15.61 -15.25 -23.80
CA ILE A 394 -16.44 -15.99 -24.78
C ILE A 394 -15.97 -17.44 -24.93
N LYS A 395 -14.66 -17.67 -25.03
CA LYS A 395 -14.09 -18.99 -25.32
C LYS A 395 -14.27 -19.98 -24.17
N PHE A 396 -14.18 -19.50 -22.93
CA PHE A 396 -14.29 -20.33 -21.72
C PHE A 396 -15.62 -20.15 -20.99
N ASP A 397 -16.56 -19.41 -21.60
CA ASP A 397 -17.88 -19.10 -21.04
C ASP A 397 -17.82 -18.61 -19.58
N LEU A 398 -17.01 -17.59 -19.32
CA LEU A 398 -16.74 -17.14 -17.96
C LEU A 398 -17.93 -16.31 -17.41
N PRO A 399 -18.33 -16.52 -16.14
CA PRO A 399 -19.49 -15.88 -15.53
C PRO A 399 -19.16 -14.46 -15.06
N THR A 400 -18.73 -13.57 -15.96
CA THR A 400 -18.48 -12.15 -15.64
C THR A 400 -19.80 -11.41 -15.35
N PRO A 401 -19.77 -10.19 -14.75
CA PRO A 401 -20.99 -9.44 -14.46
C PRO A 401 -21.93 -9.34 -15.67
N GLY A 402 -23.20 -9.72 -15.47
CA GLY A 402 -24.19 -9.78 -16.54
C GLY A 402 -24.20 -11.07 -17.38
N ARG A 403 -23.42 -12.09 -17.00
CA ARG A 403 -23.45 -13.45 -17.56
C ARG A 403 -23.83 -14.54 -16.54
N GLU A 404 -24.11 -14.16 -15.30
CA GLU A 404 -24.56 -15.04 -14.19
C GLU A 404 -25.75 -15.94 -14.60
N PRO A 405 -25.85 -17.18 -14.09
CA PRO A 405 -27.03 -18.04 -14.26
C PRO A 405 -28.31 -17.36 -13.76
N GLU A 406 -29.46 -17.62 -14.40
CA GLU A 406 -30.73 -16.94 -14.03
C GLU A 406 -31.19 -17.23 -12.60
N GLU A 407 -30.87 -18.42 -12.06
CA GLU A 407 -31.23 -18.84 -10.70
C GLU A 407 -30.55 -18.00 -9.60
N GLU A 408 -29.37 -17.43 -9.85
CA GLU A 408 -28.67 -16.56 -8.88
C GLU A 408 -29.20 -15.11 -8.90
N VAL A 409 -30.02 -14.75 -9.89
CA VAL A 409 -30.49 -13.36 -10.11
C VAL A 409 -31.78 -13.06 -9.34
N GLU A 410 -32.66 -14.03 -9.11
CA GLU A 410 -33.92 -13.82 -8.37
C GLU A 410 -33.71 -13.42 -6.91
N ASP A 411 -32.61 -13.83 -6.29
CA ASP A 411 -32.35 -13.62 -4.84
C ASP A 411 -31.87 -12.18 -4.53
N LEU A 412 -31.26 -11.48 -5.50
CA LEU A 412 -30.75 -10.11 -5.32
C LEU A 412 -31.80 -9.02 -5.56
N THR A 413 -32.89 -9.33 -6.28
CA THR A 413 -34.00 -8.39 -6.56
C THR A 413 -35.17 -8.53 -5.60
N LYS A 414 -35.16 -9.54 -4.72
CA LYS A 414 -36.18 -9.77 -3.69
C LYS A 414 -35.76 -9.27 -2.29
N ALA A 415 -34.56 -8.70 -2.14
CA ALA A 415 -34.00 -8.20 -0.88
C ALA A 415 -34.17 -6.69 -0.70
#